data_AF-B7PJE4-F1
#
_entry.id   AF-B7PJE4-F1
#
_cell.length_a   1.000
_cell.length_b   1.000
_cell.length_c   1.000
_cell.angle_alpha   90.00
_cell.angle_beta   90.00
_cell.angle_gamma   90.00
#
_symmetry.space_group_name_H-M   'P 1'
#
loop_
_entity.id
_entity.type
_entity.pdbx_description
1 polymer ?
#
loop_
_entity_poly.entity_id
_entity_poly.type
_entity_poly.pdbx_seq_one_letter_code
_entity_poly.pdbx_strand_id
1 'polypeptide(L)'
;CRSLGIPARAVTNYYSAHDTHSSLTVDLFIDEKGQDVDKMNTDSIWNFHVWTEVWMARPDLEPGDYMGWQVIDATPQEKSDGLFRLGPVSVKAVKRGEILKPYDCPFVFAEVNADQISWRYLGPKQPLKIIKKNTDKIGQRISTKAVGCWDREDLTDSYKQPERTKEERDVVLKALRESNHAYSRYYLNVDLEDVSFDFDRLEDVMIGSDFVIKLKASNKNAAKAYPAQVIIRVEVMSYTGANKMPIKVNSYNVMIPPGETQLVELPITYGDYARHLHSQCLFNIYTIASIREVKYDYIAQHDFMVRLPRVKINVRHLLQFVGLKTRYGVKDLNFRGFACIVPRHDKQVGQGLLDKTG
;
A
#
# COMPACT_ATOMS: atom_id res chain seq x y z
N CYS A 1 22.55 -18.80 24.84
CA CYS A 1 21.46 -19.21 25.77
C CYS A 1 21.93 -20.27 26.78
N ARG A 2 22.09 -21.54 26.40
CA ARG A 2 22.39 -22.64 27.36
C ARG A 2 23.62 -22.41 28.25
N SER A 3 24.71 -21.87 27.70
CA SER A 3 25.93 -21.50 28.46
C SER A 3 25.71 -20.41 29.52
N LEU A 4 24.66 -19.60 29.38
CA LEU A 4 24.25 -18.56 30.34
C LEU A 4 23.14 -19.05 31.30
N GLY A 5 22.87 -20.36 31.34
CA GLY A 5 21.83 -20.95 32.18
C GLY A 5 20.40 -20.80 31.66
N ILE A 6 20.18 -20.17 30.49
CA ILE A 6 18.84 -20.01 29.90
C ILE A 6 18.45 -21.30 29.17
N PRO A 7 17.36 -22.01 29.57
CA PRO A 7 16.89 -23.20 28.86
C PRO A 7 16.48 -22.84 27.44
N ALA A 8 16.95 -23.61 26.46
CA ALA A 8 16.75 -23.28 25.05
C ALA A 8 16.71 -24.53 24.16
N ARG A 9 15.92 -24.49 23.08
CA ARG A 9 15.84 -25.51 22.03
C ARG A 9 15.80 -24.87 20.64
N ALA A 10 16.34 -25.56 19.64
CA ALA A 10 16.22 -25.14 18.24
C ALA A 10 14.86 -25.60 17.70
N VAL A 11 14.27 -24.80 16.82
CA VAL A 11 12.98 -25.09 16.18
C VAL A 11 13.12 -24.88 14.68
N THR A 12 12.65 -25.86 13.89
CA THR A 12 12.65 -25.81 12.42
C THR A 12 11.21 -25.66 11.92
N ASN A 13 10.95 -24.64 11.12
CA ASN A 13 9.68 -24.41 10.45
C ASN A 13 9.79 -24.76 8.96
N TYR A 14 8.88 -25.56 8.38
CA TYR A 14 8.89 -25.86 6.94
C TYR A 14 7.90 -24.97 6.20
N TYR A 15 8.23 -24.56 4.96
CA TYR A 15 7.48 -23.52 4.25
C TYR A 15 7.34 -22.24 5.08
N SER A 16 8.46 -21.75 5.63
CA SER A 16 8.48 -20.51 6.41
C SER A 16 8.28 -19.33 5.48
N ALA A 17 7.30 -18.47 5.76
CA ALA A 17 7.18 -17.20 5.05
C ALA A 17 8.28 -16.24 5.52
N HIS A 18 8.81 -15.44 4.60
CA HIS A 18 9.56 -14.22 4.91
C HIS A 18 8.77 -13.08 4.29
N ASP A 19 7.95 -12.44 5.13
CA ASP A 19 7.11 -11.28 4.82
C ASP A 19 7.95 -10.01 4.97
N THR A 20 8.37 -9.45 3.84
CA THR A 20 9.15 -8.20 3.76
C THR A 20 8.27 -6.95 3.81
N HIS A 21 6.97 -7.11 3.60
CA HIS A 21 6.00 -6.02 3.58
C HIS A 21 5.33 -5.75 4.94
N SER A 22 5.50 -6.66 5.91
CA SER A 22 4.72 -6.70 7.16
C SER A 22 3.20 -6.73 6.91
N SER A 23 2.79 -7.47 5.87
CA SER A 23 1.39 -7.64 5.47
C SER A 23 0.67 -8.79 6.18
N LEU A 24 1.41 -9.70 6.82
CA LEU A 24 0.94 -11.03 7.25
C LEU A 24 0.40 -11.89 6.09
N THR A 25 0.77 -11.55 4.86
CA THR A 25 0.52 -12.31 3.64
C THR A 25 1.85 -12.53 2.91
N VAL A 26 1.94 -13.57 2.07
CA VAL A 26 3.07 -13.71 1.12
C VAL A 26 2.55 -13.33 -0.25
N ASP A 27 2.93 -12.15 -0.73
CA ASP A 27 2.33 -11.51 -1.89
C ASP A 27 3.16 -11.78 -3.17
N LEU A 28 2.63 -12.64 -4.05
CA LEU A 28 3.26 -13.00 -5.32
C LEU A 28 2.58 -12.33 -6.52
N PHE A 29 3.30 -11.47 -7.21
CA PHE A 29 2.86 -10.70 -8.37
C PHE A 29 3.27 -11.39 -9.68
N ILE A 30 2.28 -11.62 -10.55
CA ILE A 30 2.41 -12.32 -11.83
C ILE A 30 1.88 -11.43 -12.96
N ASP A 31 2.63 -11.31 -14.06
CA ASP A 31 2.30 -10.44 -15.20
C ASP A 31 1.26 -11.05 -16.17
N GLU A 32 0.95 -10.33 -17.26
CA GLU A 32 0.00 -10.79 -18.29
C GLU A 32 0.43 -12.08 -19.01
N LYS A 33 1.73 -12.38 -19.02
CA LYS A 33 2.34 -13.55 -19.68
C LYS A 33 2.53 -14.73 -18.72
N GLY A 34 2.15 -14.57 -17.46
CA GLY A 34 2.35 -15.59 -16.43
C GLY A 34 3.77 -15.62 -15.85
N GLN A 35 4.55 -14.54 -16.01
CA GLN A 35 5.90 -14.41 -15.46
C GLN A 35 5.87 -13.65 -14.13
N ASP A 36 6.79 -14.00 -13.23
CA ASP A 36 6.94 -13.32 -11.94
C ASP A 36 7.45 -11.88 -12.12
N VAL A 37 6.92 -10.96 -11.32
CA VAL A 37 7.30 -9.55 -11.35
C VAL A 37 8.42 -9.32 -10.32
N ASP A 38 9.67 -9.64 -10.70
CA ASP A 38 10.85 -9.62 -9.81
C ASP A 38 10.97 -8.39 -8.89
N LYS A 39 10.55 -7.21 -9.37
CA LYS A 39 10.64 -5.94 -8.62
C LYS A 39 9.59 -5.77 -7.54
N MET A 40 8.56 -6.62 -7.51
CA MET A 40 7.49 -6.63 -6.52
C MET A 40 7.51 -7.90 -5.65
N ASN A 41 8.11 -8.98 -6.14
CA ASN A 41 8.24 -10.26 -5.44
C ASN A 41 9.46 -10.24 -4.48
N THR A 42 9.39 -9.41 -3.44
CA THR A 42 10.39 -9.40 -2.36
C THR A 42 10.08 -10.43 -1.27
N ASP A 43 8.79 -10.76 -1.06
CA ASP A 43 8.39 -11.82 -0.14
C ASP A 43 8.82 -13.19 -0.67
N SER A 44 9.18 -14.09 0.24
CA SER A 44 9.65 -15.43 -0.14
C SER A 44 9.09 -16.52 0.78
N ILE A 45 9.10 -17.76 0.29
CA ILE A 45 8.73 -18.95 1.07
C ILE A 45 9.95 -19.86 1.12
N TRP A 46 10.58 -19.92 2.27
CA TRP A 46 11.77 -20.73 2.51
C TRP A 46 11.35 -22.19 2.68
N ASN A 47 12.10 -23.11 2.06
CA ASN A 47 11.87 -24.56 2.19
C ASN A 47 11.83 -25.00 3.66
N PHE A 48 12.75 -24.45 4.46
CA PHE A 48 12.67 -24.41 5.91
C PHE A 48 13.39 -23.18 6.45
N HIS A 49 13.04 -22.78 7.67
CA HIS A 49 13.78 -21.80 8.49
C HIS A 49 14.02 -22.37 9.88
N VAL A 50 15.03 -21.86 10.60
CA VAL A 50 15.42 -22.35 11.94
C VAL A 50 15.68 -21.19 12.90
N TRP A 51 14.96 -21.16 14.02
CA TRP A 51 15.16 -20.22 15.12
C TRP A 51 15.43 -20.95 16.45
N THR A 52 15.56 -20.19 17.54
CA THR A 52 15.72 -20.72 18.89
C THR A 52 14.54 -20.33 19.76
N GLU A 53 13.96 -21.28 20.49
CA GLU A 53 13.10 -20.99 21.63
C GLU A 53 13.92 -20.91 22.91
N VAL A 54 13.61 -19.94 23.77
CA VAL A 54 14.13 -19.78 25.14
C VAL A 54 13.00 -19.81 26.16
N TRP A 55 13.20 -20.46 27.31
CA TRP A 55 12.18 -20.53 28.36
C TRP A 55 12.36 -19.40 29.38
N MET A 56 11.36 -18.54 29.52
CA MET A 56 11.35 -17.44 30.50
C MET A 56 9.94 -16.96 30.86
N ALA A 57 9.85 -16.17 31.93
CA ALA A 57 8.65 -15.40 32.26
C ALA A 57 8.52 -14.15 31.38
N ARG A 58 7.31 -13.59 31.29
CA ARG A 58 6.99 -12.35 30.55
C ARG A 58 6.15 -11.39 31.40
N PRO A 59 6.71 -10.85 32.51
CA PRO A 59 6.00 -9.89 33.37
C PRO A 59 5.67 -8.58 32.63
N ASP A 60 6.39 -8.28 31.54
CA ASP A 60 6.15 -7.17 30.63
C ASP A 60 4.86 -7.31 29.80
N LEU A 61 4.28 -8.51 29.71
CA LEU A 61 3.06 -8.78 28.93
C LEU A 61 1.79 -8.89 29.79
N GLU A 62 1.89 -8.63 31.10
CA GLU A 62 0.77 -8.68 32.03
C GLU A 62 -0.33 -7.64 31.69
N PRO A 63 -1.63 -7.94 31.94
CA PRO A 63 -2.14 -9.21 32.46
C PRO A 63 -2.20 -10.32 31.38
N GLY A 64 -1.91 -11.56 31.79
CA GLY A 64 -2.17 -12.77 31.01
C GLY A 64 -1.05 -13.80 31.05
N ASP A 65 -1.34 -15.01 30.55
CA ASP A 65 -0.37 -16.10 30.48
C ASP A 65 0.40 -16.08 29.14
N TYR A 66 1.61 -15.52 29.18
CA TYR A 66 2.58 -15.48 28.07
C TYR A 66 3.94 -16.09 28.42
N MET A 67 4.09 -16.65 29.63
CA MET A 67 5.31 -17.31 30.08
C MET A 67 5.53 -18.65 29.37
N GLY A 68 6.78 -19.12 29.38
CA GLY A 68 7.20 -20.38 28.75
C GLY A 68 8.14 -20.11 27.59
N TRP A 69 7.99 -20.87 26.51
CA TRP A 69 8.81 -20.71 25.30
C TRP A 69 8.58 -19.34 24.62
N GLN A 70 9.69 -18.65 24.35
CA GLN A 70 9.75 -17.42 23.59
C GLN A 70 10.66 -17.63 22.38
N VAL A 71 10.24 -17.21 21.19
CA VAL A 71 11.06 -17.20 19.97
C VAL A 71 12.10 -16.09 20.07
N ILE A 72 13.35 -16.44 19.74
CA ILE A 72 14.41 -15.51 19.37
C ILE A 72 15.03 -16.00 18.06
N ASP A 73 15.25 -15.11 17.12
CA ASP A 73 15.97 -15.40 15.88
C ASP A 73 17.20 -14.49 15.76
N ALA A 74 18.32 -15.11 15.40
CA ALA A 74 19.60 -14.45 15.16
C ALA A 74 19.92 -14.31 13.67
N THR A 75 19.06 -14.87 12.81
CA THR A 75 19.14 -14.75 11.36
C THR A 75 18.79 -13.32 10.96
N PRO A 76 19.64 -12.59 10.22
CA PRO A 76 19.39 -11.21 9.83
C PRO A 76 18.38 -11.16 8.68
N GLN A 77 17.11 -11.35 9.01
CA GLN A 77 15.96 -11.19 8.10
C GLN A 77 15.57 -9.70 8.04
N GLU A 78 14.66 -9.28 8.92
CA GLU A 78 14.20 -7.89 9.03
C GLU A 78 14.87 -7.12 10.17
N LYS A 79 14.69 -5.78 10.15
CA LYS A 79 15.24 -4.88 11.17
C LYS A 79 14.20 -4.49 12.21
N SER A 80 14.43 -4.90 13.45
CA SER A 80 13.70 -4.42 14.63
C SER A 80 14.45 -3.24 15.27
N ASP A 81 13.79 -2.09 15.39
CA ASP A 81 14.37 -0.79 15.78
C ASP A 81 15.65 -0.41 15.00
N GLY A 82 15.70 -0.76 13.71
CA GLY A 82 16.85 -0.47 12.84
C GLY A 82 18.04 -1.44 12.97
N LEU A 83 17.98 -2.42 13.88
CA LEU A 83 18.99 -3.45 14.08
C LEU A 83 18.47 -4.82 13.60
N PHE A 84 19.36 -5.67 13.10
CA PHE A 84 19.00 -7.08 12.82
C PHE A 84 18.93 -7.86 14.13
N ARG A 85 17.72 -8.05 14.63
CA ARG A 85 17.38 -8.76 15.87
C ARG A 85 15.90 -9.13 15.84
N LEU A 86 15.54 -10.23 16.51
CA LEU A 86 14.15 -10.65 16.67
C LEU A 86 13.92 -11.25 18.06
N GLY A 87 12.86 -10.79 18.72
CA GLY A 87 12.32 -11.34 19.95
C GLY A 87 12.91 -10.75 21.25
N PRO A 88 12.49 -11.26 22.42
CA PRO A 88 11.71 -12.48 22.62
C PRO A 88 10.21 -12.34 22.27
N VAL A 89 9.69 -13.28 21.48
CA VAL A 89 8.26 -13.35 21.08
C VAL A 89 7.57 -14.49 21.81
N SER A 90 6.46 -14.25 22.51
CA SER A 90 5.74 -15.34 23.18
C SER A 90 5.05 -16.27 22.18
N VAL A 91 5.40 -17.56 22.19
CA VAL A 91 4.74 -18.57 21.33
C VAL A 91 3.22 -18.61 21.59
N LYS A 92 2.79 -18.33 22.82
CA LYS A 92 1.36 -18.21 23.18
C LYS A 92 0.68 -16.99 22.53
N ALA A 93 1.38 -15.86 22.39
CA ALA A 93 0.85 -14.69 21.70
C ALA A 93 0.71 -14.94 20.18
N VAL A 94 1.70 -15.61 19.58
CA VAL A 94 1.65 -16.07 18.18
C VAL A 94 0.43 -16.97 17.94
N LYS A 95 0.24 -18.01 18.76
CA LYS A 95 -0.93 -18.92 18.63
C LYS A 95 -2.29 -18.25 18.81
N ARG A 96 -2.36 -17.14 19.57
CA ARG A 96 -3.60 -16.36 19.78
C ARG A 96 -3.80 -15.23 18.76
N GLY A 97 -2.87 -15.07 17.80
CA GLY A 97 -2.87 -13.94 16.87
C GLY A 97 -2.89 -12.59 17.58
N GLU A 98 -2.11 -12.45 18.65
CA GLU A 98 -1.95 -11.20 19.40
C GLU A 98 -0.71 -10.46 18.90
N ILE A 99 -0.74 -10.06 17.63
CA ILE A 99 0.42 -9.53 16.91
C ILE A 99 0.94 -8.21 17.48
N LEU A 100 0.12 -7.45 18.21
CA LEU A 100 0.51 -6.18 18.83
C LEU A 100 1.31 -6.36 20.13
N LYS A 101 1.50 -7.59 20.62
CA LYS A 101 2.35 -7.88 21.78
C LYS A 101 3.84 -7.80 21.40
N PRO A 102 4.69 -7.10 22.18
CA PRO A 102 6.13 -7.07 21.91
C PRO A 102 6.79 -8.44 22.21
N TYR A 103 7.94 -8.75 21.62
CA TYR A 103 8.63 -8.05 20.52
C TYR A 103 8.30 -8.77 19.21
N ASP A 104 8.36 -8.07 18.07
CA ASP A 104 8.37 -8.65 16.70
C ASP A 104 7.30 -9.71 16.36
N CYS A 105 6.21 -9.77 17.15
CA CYS A 105 5.14 -10.76 17.02
C CYS A 105 4.45 -10.79 15.65
N PRO A 106 4.26 -9.67 14.91
CA PRO A 106 3.71 -9.73 13.55
C PRO A 106 4.59 -10.55 12.61
N PHE A 107 5.92 -10.42 12.70
CA PHE A 107 6.84 -11.13 11.81
C PHE A 107 6.83 -12.63 12.08
N VAL A 108 7.00 -13.05 13.35
CA VAL A 108 6.93 -14.48 13.71
C VAL A 108 5.54 -15.08 13.42
N PHE A 109 4.48 -14.28 13.55
CA PHE A 109 3.15 -14.72 13.13
C PHE A 109 3.08 -14.96 11.63
N ALA A 110 3.62 -14.06 10.80
CA ALA A 110 3.69 -14.25 9.36
C ALA A 110 4.48 -15.51 8.98
N GLU A 111 5.65 -15.75 9.60
CA GLU A 111 6.51 -16.92 9.35
C GLU A 111 5.75 -18.26 9.43
N VAL A 112 4.71 -18.37 10.27
CA VAL A 112 3.94 -19.60 10.51
C VAL A 112 2.47 -19.57 10.06
N ASN A 113 1.86 -18.41 9.83
CA ASN A 113 0.42 -18.27 9.51
C ASN A 113 0.11 -17.42 8.26
N ALA A 114 1.09 -16.87 7.54
CA ALA A 114 0.79 -16.01 6.40
C ALA A 114 0.02 -16.75 5.29
N ASP A 115 -1.08 -16.15 4.80
CA ASP A 115 -1.77 -16.66 3.62
C ASP A 115 -0.95 -16.32 2.36
N GLN A 116 -0.70 -17.28 1.48
CA GLN A 116 0.01 -17.04 0.21
C GLN A 116 -0.99 -16.53 -0.83
N ILE A 117 -0.79 -15.29 -1.27
CA ILE A 117 -1.68 -14.60 -2.22
C ILE A 117 -0.98 -14.46 -3.56
N SER A 118 -1.64 -14.87 -4.64
CA SER A 118 -1.17 -14.59 -6.00
C SER A 118 -2.00 -13.44 -6.59
N TRP A 119 -1.31 -12.37 -6.97
CA TRP A 119 -1.84 -11.17 -7.59
C TRP A 119 -1.49 -11.14 -9.08
N ARG A 120 -2.46 -10.80 -9.92
CA ARG A 120 -2.21 -10.42 -11.30
C ARG A 120 -1.87 -8.93 -11.37
N TYR A 121 -0.74 -8.62 -12.00
CA TYR A 121 -0.23 -7.27 -12.23
C TYR A 121 -0.26 -6.95 -13.72
N LEU A 122 -1.05 -5.94 -14.11
CA LEU A 122 -1.18 -5.48 -15.50
C LEU A 122 -0.43 -4.16 -15.73
N GLY A 123 0.65 -3.92 -14.98
CA GLY A 123 1.41 -2.68 -14.97
C GLY A 123 0.94 -1.66 -13.90
N PRO A 124 1.72 -0.59 -13.67
CA PRO A 124 1.56 0.31 -12.51
C PRO A 124 0.33 1.23 -12.55
N LYS A 125 -0.51 1.09 -13.57
CA LYS A 125 -1.72 1.91 -13.81
C LYS A 125 -3.01 1.09 -13.80
N GLN A 126 -2.93 -0.20 -13.46
CA GLN A 126 -4.06 -1.12 -13.43
C GLN A 126 -4.22 -1.69 -12.03
N PRO A 127 -5.45 -1.95 -11.56
CA PRO A 127 -5.67 -2.51 -10.23
C PRO A 127 -5.09 -3.93 -10.14
N LEU A 128 -4.52 -4.24 -8.97
CA LEU A 128 -4.12 -5.59 -8.60
C LEU A 128 -5.36 -6.48 -8.46
N LYS A 129 -5.30 -7.71 -8.98
CA LYS A 129 -6.39 -8.69 -8.86
C LYS A 129 -5.89 -9.98 -8.24
N ILE A 130 -6.50 -10.43 -7.13
CA ILE A 130 -6.23 -11.78 -6.60
C ILE A 130 -6.67 -12.81 -7.64
N ILE A 131 -5.76 -13.74 -7.96
CA ILE A 131 -6.00 -14.90 -8.82
C ILE A 131 -5.92 -16.23 -8.05
N LYS A 132 -5.30 -16.24 -6.86
CA LYS A 132 -5.25 -17.42 -5.98
C LYS A 132 -5.02 -17.00 -4.52
N LYS A 133 -5.69 -17.69 -3.60
CA LYS A 133 -5.40 -17.69 -2.14
C LYS A 133 -5.00 -19.14 -1.79
N ASN A 134 -3.83 -19.37 -1.17
CA ASN A 134 -3.50 -20.64 -0.51
C ASN A 134 -3.32 -20.36 0.98
N THR A 135 -4.13 -21.00 1.81
CA THR A 135 -4.28 -20.58 3.20
C THR A 135 -3.64 -21.55 4.20
N ASP A 136 -3.30 -22.76 3.76
CA ASP A 136 -2.77 -23.88 4.56
C ASP A 136 -1.34 -24.29 4.16
N LYS A 137 -0.63 -23.41 3.45
CA LYS A 137 0.69 -23.70 2.87
C LYS A 137 1.85 -23.35 3.80
N ILE A 138 1.78 -22.22 4.49
CA ILE A 138 2.87 -21.69 5.31
C ILE A 138 2.92 -22.41 6.66
N GLY A 139 4.11 -22.48 7.28
CA GLY A 139 4.23 -22.84 8.69
C GLY A 139 3.96 -24.31 9.01
N GLN A 140 4.51 -25.24 8.23
CA GLN A 140 4.22 -26.67 8.35
C GLN A 140 5.24 -27.40 9.23
N ARG A 141 4.78 -28.43 9.94
CA ARG A 141 5.64 -29.42 10.64
C ARG A 141 6.70 -28.75 11.51
N ILE A 142 6.31 -27.72 12.28
CA ILE A 142 7.23 -26.99 13.15
C ILE A 142 7.82 -27.99 14.12
N SER A 143 9.13 -28.20 14.09
CA SER A 143 9.78 -29.38 14.68
C SER A 143 10.90 -29.00 15.63
N THR A 144 11.06 -29.78 16.71
CA THR A 144 12.25 -29.75 17.55
C THR A 144 12.75 -31.17 17.83
N LYS A 145 13.93 -31.29 18.45
CA LYS A 145 14.46 -32.56 18.93
C LYS A 145 13.82 -32.90 20.26
N ALA A 146 13.22 -34.09 20.37
CA ALA A 146 12.63 -34.59 21.60
C ALA A 146 13.62 -34.68 22.77
N VAL A 147 13.07 -34.60 23.99
CA VAL A 147 13.83 -34.76 25.24
C VAL A 147 14.26 -36.22 25.39
N GLY A 148 15.54 -36.45 25.71
CA GLY A 148 16.08 -37.80 25.98
C GLY A 148 16.44 -38.65 24.75
N CYS A 149 15.74 -38.50 23.61
CA CYS A 149 15.98 -39.29 22.39
C CYS A 149 16.28 -38.41 21.16
N TRP A 150 16.58 -39.02 20.01
CA TRP A 150 16.85 -38.30 18.74
C TRP A 150 15.60 -38.09 17.87
N ASP A 151 14.42 -38.42 18.40
CA ASP A 151 13.17 -38.33 17.67
C ASP A 151 12.71 -36.87 17.45
N ARG A 152 11.80 -36.69 16.49
CA ARG A 152 11.19 -35.42 16.13
C ARG A 152 9.96 -35.16 17.00
N GLU A 153 10.01 -34.12 17.81
CA GLU A 153 8.84 -33.56 18.51
C GLU A 153 8.17 -32.53 17.58
N ASP A 154 6.88 -32.70 17.29
CA ASP A 154 6.11 -31.75 16.47
C ASP A 154 5.45 -30.69 17.38
N LEU A 155 5.69 -29.43 17.04
CA LEU A 155 5.29 -28.22 17.76
C LEU A 155 4.25 -27.40 16.98
N THR A 156 3.75 -27.88 15.84
CA THR A 156 2.84 -27.09 14.98
C THR A 156 1.63 -26.57 15.77
N ASP A 157 1.01 -27.42 16.59
CA ASP A 157 -0.11 -27.08 17.47
C ASP A 157 0.28 -26.14 18.64
N SER A 158 1.57 -25.87 18.87
CA SER A 158 2.01 -24.86 19.85
C SER A 158 2.01 -23.45 19.25
N TYR A 159 2.22 -23.33 17.93
CA TYR A 159 2.34 -22.05 17.22
C TYR A 159 1.05 -21.57 16.58
N LYS A 160 0.17 -22.49 16.17
CA LYS A 160 -1.11 -22.16 15.54
C LYS A 160 -2.21 -23.14 15.91
N GLN A 161 -3.41 -22.84 15.43
CA GLN A 161 -4.55 -23.76 15.49
C GLN A 161 -4.46 -24.74 14.29
N PRO A 162 -5.15 -25.89 14.33
CA PRO A 162 -5.11 -26.84 13.23
C PRO A 162 -5.67 -26.25 11.93
N GLU A 163 -4.99 -26.50 10.83
CA GLU A 163 -5.36 -25.96 9.51
C GLU A 163 -6.81 -26.31 9.12
N ARG A 164 -7.48 -25.34 8.49
CA ARG A 164 -8.85 -25.45 7.97
C ARG A 164 -9.93 -25.57 9.06
N THR A 165 -9.62 -25.34 10.33
CA THR A 165 -10.66 -25.16 11.36
C THR A 165 -11.16 -23.73 11.39
N LYS A 166 -12.29 -23.52 12.08
CA LYS A 166 -12.84 -22.16 12.26
C LYS A 166 -11.98 -21.33 13.20
N GLU A 167 -11.47 -21.90 14.29
CA GLU A 167 -10.63 -21.17 15.24
C GLU A 167 -9.36 -20.63 14.59
N GLU A 168 -8.77 -21.43 13.70
CA GLU A 168 -7.61 -21.07 12.90
C GLU A 168 -7.88 -19.85 12.02
N ARG A 169 -8.94 -19.91 11.21
CA ARG A 169 -9.34 -18.77 10.35
C ARG A 169 -9.75 -17.54 11.14
N ASP A 170 -10.46 -17.70 12.27
CA ASP A 170 -10.83 -16.58 13.14
C ASP A 170 -9.58 -15.88 13.73
N VAL A 171 -8.52 -16.63 14.07
CA VAL A 171 -7.23 -16.09 14.55
C VAL A 171 -6.47 -15.36 13.44
N VAL A 172 -6.35 -15.94 12.24
CA VAL A 172 -5.66 -15.31 11.10
C VAL A 172 -6.39 -14.03 10.66
N LEU A 173 -7.72 -14.07 10.54
CA LEU A 173 -8.52 -12.91 10.18
C LEU A 173 -8.47 -11.81 11.25
N LYS A 174 -8.38 -12.15 12.54
CA LYS A 174 -8.14 -11.18 13.62
C LYS A 174 -6.78 -10.49 13.42
N ALA A 175 -5.70 -11.24 13.25
CA ALA A 175 -4.36 -10.70 13.06
C ALA A 175 -4.28 -9.78 11.80
N LEU A 176 -4.85 -10.22 10.67
CA LEU A 176 -4.90 -9.41 9.45
C LEU A 176 -5.62 -8.07 9.64
N ARG A 177 -6.68 -8.03 10.45
CA ARG A 177 -7.39 -6.78 10.81
C ARG A 177 -6.56 -5.86 11.71
N GLU A 178 -5.77 -6.43 12.63
CA GLU A 178 -4.90 -5.68 13.53
C GLU A 178 -3.64 -5.13 12.83
N SER A 179 -3.18 -5.76 11.73
CA SER A 179 -1.96 -5.34 11.01
C SER A 179 -2.05 -3.96 10.33
N ASN A 180 -3.25 -3.54 9.94
CA ASN A 180 -3.56 -2.30 9.21
C ASN A 180 -2.77 -2.09 7.89
N HIS A 181 -2.08 -3.11 7.37
CA HIS A 181 -1.29 -3.00 6.13
C HIS A 181 -2.19 -2.96 4.88
N ALA A 182 -1.67 -2.46 3.76
CA ALA A 182 -2.45 -2.27 2.53
C ALA A 182 -2.86 -3.61 1.89
N TYR A 183 -1.92 -4.56 1.75
CA TYR A 183 -2.19 -5.86 1.14
C TYR A 183 -3.17 -6.71 1.96
N SER A 184 -3.05 -6.70 3.29
CA SER A 184 -4.00 -7.35 4.21
C SER A 184 -5.43 -6.79 4.04
N ARG A 185 -5.57 -5.47 3.87
CA ARG A 185 -6.87 -4.83 3.59
C ARG A 185 -7.41 -5.24 2.22
N TYR A 186 -6.59 -5.28 1.17
CA TYR A 186 -7.04 -5.78 -0.14
C TYR A 186 -7.44 -7.27 -0.09
N TYR A 187 -6.73 -8.10 0.68
CA TYR A 187 -7.07 -9.50 0.90
C TYR A 187 -8.44 -9.68 1.59
N LEU A 188 -8.67 -8.94 2.68
CA LEU A 188 -9.93 -8.94 3.43
C LEU A 188 -11.11 -8.40 2.61
N ASN A 189 -10.86 -7.41 1.74
CA ASN A 189 -11.90 -6.82 0.88
C ASN A 189 -12.45 -7.82 -0.16
N VAL A 190 -11.70 -8.85 -0.54
CA VAL A 190 -12.18 -9.86 -1.51
C VAL A 190 -13.27 -10.74 -0.93
N ASP A 191 -13.36 -10.88 0.39
CA ASP A 191 -14.41 -11.69 1.05
C ASP A 191 -15.64 -10.84 1.44
N LEU A 192 -15.61 -9.53 1.18
CA LEU A 192 -16.71 -8.58 1.32
C LEU A 192 -17.35 -8.25 -0.04
N GLU A 193 -17.60 -9.27 -0.85
CA GLU A 193 -18.13 -9.13 -2.21
C GLU A 193 -19.43 -8.34 -2.33
N ASP A 194 -20.16 -8.16 -1.23
CA ASP A 194 -21.38 -7.35 -1.12
C ASP A 194 -21.22 -5.93 -1.69
N VAL A 195 -20.07 -5.24 -1.54
CA VAL A 195 -19.91 -3.86 -2.05
C VAL A 195 -18.51 -3.61 -2.65
N SER A 196 -18.44 -3.03 -3.86
CA SER A 196 -17.19 -2.53 -4.49
C SER A 196 -17.25 -1.02 -4.75
N PHE A 197 -16.09 -0.36 -4.85
CA PHE A 197 -15.99 1.03 -5.29
C PHE A 197 -14.92 1.19 -6.36
N ASP A 198 -15.35 1.42 -7.60
CA ASP A 198 -14.48 1.42 -8.78
C ASP A 198 -14.51 2.80 -9.45
N PHE A 199 -13.34 3.40 -9.74
CA PHE A 199 -13.28 4.66 -10.49
C PHE A 199 -13.56 4.42 -11.98
N ASP A 200 -14.39 5.29 -12.59
CA ASP A 200 -14.47 5.34 -14.05
C ASP A 200 -13.16 5.87 -14.64
N ARG A 201 -12.79 5.34 -15.80
CA ARG A 201 -11.60 5.78 -16.52
C ARG A 201 -11.74 7.22 -16.98
N LEU A 202 -10.80 8.05 -16.54
CA LEU A 202 -10.61 9.40 -17.05
C LEU A 202 -9.66 9.34 -18.26
N GLU A 203 -10.24 9.31 -19.45
CA GLU A 203 -9.50 9.37 -20.71
C GLU A 203 -9.58 10.79 -21.31
N ASP A 204 -8.50 11.20 -21.99
CA ASP A 204 -8.39 12.42 -22.80
C ASP A 204 -8.71 13.81 -22.17
N VAL A 205 -8.68 13.92 -20.83
CA VAL A 205 -8.71 15.23 -20.14
C VAL A 205 -7.54 16.11 -20.60
N MET A 206 -7.85 17.26 -21.21
CA MET A 206 -6.86 18.26 -21.63
C MET A 206 -6.51 19.22 -20.49
N ILE A 207 -5.24 19.63 -20.40
CA ILE A 207 -4.84 20.72 -19.50
C ILE A 207 -5.65 21.99 -19.79
N GLY A 208 -6.18 22.63 -18.74
CA GLY A 208 -7.04 23.81 -18.85
C GLY A 208 -8.53 23.52 -18.88
N SER A 209 -8.93 22.24 -18.97
CA SER A 209 -10.34 21.82 -18.92
C SER A 209 -10.76 21.40 -17.52
N ASP A 210 -12.03 21.62 -17.20
CA ASP A 210 -12.70 21.00 -16.06
C ASP A 210 -12.93 19.51 -16.34
N PHE A 211 -12.95 18.66 -15.31
CA PHE A 211 -13.23 17.23 -15.41
C PHE A 211 -13.98 16.73 -14.18
N VAL A 212 -14.66 15.59 -14.30
CA VAL A 212 -15.46 15.01 -13.21
C VAL A 212 -14.92 13.63 -12.89
N ILE A 213 -14.38 13.45 -11.69
CA ILE A 213 -14.03 12.13 -11.15
C ILE A 213 -15.33 11.43 -10.80
N LYS A 214 -15.51 10.19 -11.26
CA LYS A 214 -16.70 9.39 -10.97
C LYS A 214 -16.27 8.09 -10.30
N LEU A 215 -16.86 7.80 -9.15
CA LEU A 215 -16.67 6.56 -8.41
C LEU A 215 -17.99 5.77 -8.41
N LYS A 216 -17.96 4.55 -8.93
CA LYS A 216 -19.08 3.60 -8.94
C LYS A 216 -19.06 2.76 -7.68
N ALA A 217 -19.96 3.05 -6.75
CA ALA A 217 -20.21 2.26 -5.56
C ALA A 217 -21.27 1.18 -5.90
N SER A 218 -20.86 -0.07 -6.11
CA SER A 218 -21.73 -1.16 -6.57
C SER A 218 -22.03 -2.15 -5.45
N ASN A 219 -23.31 -2.46 -5.23
CA ASN A 219 -23.73 -3.44 -4.23
C ASN A 219 -24.19 -4.75 -4.91
N LYS A 220 -23.48 -5.86 -4.66
CA LYS A 220 -23.84 -7.19 -5.16
C LYS A 220 -24.84 -7.92 -4.26
N ASN A 221 -25.09 -7.44 -3.03
CA ASN A 221 -26.07 -8.04 -2.14
C ASN A 221 -27.49 -7.76 -2.64
N ALA A 222 -28.28 -8.80 -2.91
CA ALA A 222 -29.63 -8.66 -3.47
C ALA A 222 -30.70 -8.24 -2.44
N ALA A 223 -30.39 -8.22 -1.13
CA ALA A 223 -31.38 -7.98 -0.07
C ALA A 223 -31.05 -6.80 0.87
N LYS A 224 -29.78 -6.44 1.02
CA LYS A 224 -29.32 -5.46 2.02
C LYS A 224 -28.75 -4.20 1.37
N ALA A 225 -29.24 -3.04 1.81
CA ALA A 225 -28.68 -1.73 1.46
C ALA A 225 -27.53 -1.36 2.42
N TYR A 226 -26.57 -0.58 1.92
CA TYR A 226 -25.38 -0.19 2.68
C TYR A 226 -25.18 1.35 2.71
N PRO A 227 -25.27 2.01 3.88
CA PRO A 227 -24.81 3.39 4.07
C PRO A 227 -23.29 3.46 4.11
N ALA A 228 -22.71 4.07 3.08
CA ALA A 228 -21.27 4.36 2.98
C ALA A 228 -20.99 5.86 3.19
N GLN A 229 -20.00 6.18 4.03
CA GLN A 229 -19.38 7.50 4.03
C GLN A 229 -18.15 7.47 3.11
N VAL A 230 -18.26 8.09 1.94
CA VAL A 230 -17.25 8.09 0.88
C VAL A 230 -16.49 9.42 0.90
N ILE A 231 -15.19 9.38 1.14
CA ILE A 231 -14.27 10.51 1.02
C ILE A 231 -13.51 10.35 -0.29
N ILE A 232 -13.55 11.35 -1.18
CA ILE A 232 -12.71 11.41 -2.38
C ILE A 232 -11.69 12.53 -2.19
N ARG A 233 -10.40 12.20 -2.31
CA ARG A 233 -9.25 13.09 -2.20
C ARG A 233 -8.48 13.08 -3.51
N VAL A 234 -8.15 14.26 -4.02
CA VAL A 234 -7.36 14.44 -5.24
C VAL A 234 -6.11 15.21 -4.91
N GLU A 235 -4.98 14.74 -5.40
CA GLU A 235 -3.66 15.32 -5.17
C GLU A 235 -2.93 15.50 -6.48
N VAL A 236 -2.08 16.53 -6.57
CA VAL A 236 -1.04 16.61 -7.61
C VAL A 236 0.22 15.92 -7.09
N MET A 237 0.89 15.18 -7.96
CA MET A 237 2.14 14.46 -7.68
C MET A 237 3.18 14.73 -8.76
N SER A 238 4.47 14.59 -8.41
CA SER A 238 5.55 14.50 -9.40
C SER A 238 5.67 13.07 -9.97
N TYR A 239 6.35 12.91 -11.11
CA TYR A 239 6.63 11.58 -11.70
C TYR A 239 7.37 10.59 -10.80
N THR A 240 8.10 11.06 -9.77
CA THR A 240 8.79 10.19 -8.81
C THR A 240 7.91 9.79 -7.64
N GLY A 241 6.65 10.24 -7.60
CA GLY A 241 5.73 10.03 -6.47
C GLY A 241 6.02 10.88 -5.23
N ALA A 242 7.17 11.58 -5.19
CA ALA A 242 7.50 12.54 -4.14
C ALA A 242 6.73 13.86 -4.32
N ASN A 243 6.50 14.56 -3.21
CA ASN A 243 5.70 15.79 -3.11
C ASN A 243 4.25 15.61 -3.59
N LYS A 244 3.39 15.12 -2.70
CA LYS A 244 1.94 15.08 -2.88
C LYS A 244 1.32 16.33 -2.28
N MET A 245 0.50 17.06 -3.04
CA MET A 245 -0.27 18.21 -2.55
C MET A 245 -1.76 18.01 -2.84
N PRO A 246 -2.64 18.01 -1.82
CA PRO A 246 -4.08 17.87 -2.04
C PRO A 246 -4.65 19.11 -2.70
N ILE A 247 -5.36 18.91 -3.82
CA ILE A 247 -6.08 19.99 -4.53
C ILE A 247 -7.56 20.06 -4.15
N LYS A 248 -8.16 18.93 -3.77
CA LYS A 248 -9.58 18.86 -3.40
C LYS A 248 -9.87 17.63 -2.54
N VAL A 249 -10.71 17.80 -1.52
CA VAL A 249 -11.18 16.70 -0.66
C VAL A 249 -12.66 16.92 -0.35
N ASN A 250 -13.49 15.96 -0.70
CA ASN A 250 -14.94 15.98 -0.44
C ASN A 250 -15.36 14.70 0.29
N SER A 251 -16.32 14.82 1.21
CA SER A 251 -16.99 13.68 1.86
C SER A 251 -18.44 13.64 1.42
N TYR A 252 -18.94 12.43 1.15
CA TYR A 252 -20.28 12.12 0.68
C TYR A 252 -20.88 11.05 1.59
N ASN A 253 -22.18 11.13 1.87
CA ASN A 253 -22.92 10.04 2.49
C ASN A 253 -23.80 9.41 1.40
N VAL A 254 -23.60 8.13 1.13
CA VAL A 254 -24.17 7.42 -0.01
C VAL A 254 -24.93 6.20 0.49
N MET A 255 -26.21 6.10 0.18
CA MET A 255 -26.97 4.87 0.35
C MET A 255 -26.82 4.03 -0.91
N ILE A 256 -26.22 2.85 -0.82
CA ILE A 256 -26.05 1.91 -1.94
C ILE A 256 -27.15 0.84 -1.82
N PRO A 257 -28.21 0.88 -2.65
CA PRO A 257 -29.34 -0.05 -2.55
C PRO A 257 -28.94 -1.48 -2.93
N PRO A 258 -29.74 -2.51 -2.60
CA PRO A 258 -29.44 -3.90 -2.93
C PRO A 258 -29.38 -4.12 -4.44
N GLY A 259 -28.33 -4.75 -4.95
CA GLY A 259 -28.16 -5.05 -6.38
C GLY A 259 -27.88 -3.83 -7.28
N GLU A 260 -27.71 -2.63 -6.73
CA GLU A 260 -27.58 -1.38 -7.50
C GLU A 260 -26.17 -0.78 -7.45
N THR A 261 -25.85 0.03 -8.46
CA THR A 261 -24.62 0.85 -8.52
C THR A 261 -24.96 2.32 -8.39
N GLN A 262 -24.43 2.97 -7.36
CA GLN A 262 -24.49 4.42 -7.17
C GLN A 262 -23.25 5.11 -7.74
N LEU A 263 -23.44 6.31 -8.27
CA LEU A 263 -22.37 7.13 -8.82
C LEU A 263 -22.06 8.31 -7.89
N VAL A 264 -20.80 8.40 -7.43
CA VAL A 264 -20.31 9.53 -6.62
C VAL A 264 -19.42 10.39 -7.51
N GLU A 265 -19.84 11.63 -7.75
CA GLU A 265 -19.15 12.56 -8.65
C GLU A 265 -18.45 13.69 -7.90
N LEU A 266 -17.17 13.89 -8.19
CA LEU A 266 -16.35 15.01 -7.72
C LEU A 266 -15.89 15.86 -8.92
N PRO A 267 -16.56 17.00 -9.19
CA PRO A 267 -16.13 17.93 -10.23
C PRO A 267 -14.85 18.68 -9.79
N ILE A 268 -13.84 18.63 -10.65
CA ILE A 268 -12.57 19.36 -10.52
C ILE A 268 -12.53 20.44 -11.60
N THR A 269 -12.42 21.69 -11.17
CA THR A 269 -12.30 22.84 -12.06
C THR A 269 -10.83 23.14 -12.37
N TYR A 270 -10.55 23.82 -13.49
CA TYR A 270 -9.22 24.33 -13.78
C TYR A 270 -8.65 25.18 -12.63
N GLY A 271 -9.49 25.97 -11.96
CA GLY A 271 -9.11 26.78 -10.80
C GLY A 271 -8.55 25.95 -9.63
N ASP A 272 -9.06 24.75 -9.41
CA ASP A 272 -8.63 23.86 -8.32
C ASP A 272 -7.17 23.38 -8.52
N TYR A 273 -6.77 23.09 -9.76
CA TYR A 273 -5.46 22.50 -10.06
C TYR A 273 -4.44 23.44 -10.71
N ALA A 274 -4.85 24.53 -11.36
CA ALA A 274 -3.97 25.41 -12.14
C ALA A 274 -2.71 25.89 -11.38
N ARG A 275 -2.85 26.18 -10.09
CA ARG A 275 -1.77 26.71 -9.25
C ARG A 275 -0.72 25.67 -8.85
N HIS A 276 -1.02 24.38 -9.02
CA HIS A 276 -0.20 23.25 -8.56
C HIS A 276 0.52 22.52 -9.71
N LEU A 277 0.32 22.94 -10.97
CA LEU A 277 0.90 22.35 -12.18
C LEU A 277 2.38 22.73 -12.37
N HIS A 278 3.29 22.11 -11.61
CA HIS A 278 4.70 22.50 -11.62
C HIS A 278 5.64 21.72 -12.55
N SER A 279 5.27 20.53 -13.05
CA SER A 279 6.13 19.79 -13.99
C SER A 279 5.42 18.84 -14.96
N GLN A 280 4.52 17.96 -14.50
CA GLN A 280 4.10 16.77 -15.28
C GLN A 280 2.60 16.46 -15.33
N CYS A 281 1.73 17.33 -14.82
CA CYS A 281 0.27 17.19 -15.01
C CYS A 281 -0.32 15.86 -14.49
N LEU A 282 0.34 15.25 -13.49
CA LEU A 282 -0.02 13.98 -12.87
C LEU A 282 -0.86 14.22 -11.62
N PHE A 283 -1.95 13.47 -11.52
CA PHE A 283 -2.89 13.50 -10.42
C PHE A 283 -3.04 12.11 -9.81
N ASN A 284 -3.21 12.09 -8.50
CA ASN A 284 -3.51 10.91 -7.73
C ASN A 284 -4.90 11.08 -7.09
N ILE A 285 -5.81 10.16 -7.37
CA ILE A 285 -7.14 10.14 -6.79
C ILE A 285 -7.19 9.00 -5.77
N TYR A 286 -7.53 9.32 -4.53
CA TYR A 286 -7.84 8.37 -3.48
C TYR A 286 -9.33 8.41 -3.17
N THR A 287 -9.93 7.26 -2.90
CA THR A 287 -11.18 7.18 -2.14
C THR A 287 -11.00 6.37 -0.87
N ILE A 288 -11.68 6.78 0.20
CA ILE A 288 -11.86 6.01 1.43
C ILE A 288 -13.37 5.92 1.67
N ALA A 289 -13.95 4.73 1.72
CA ALA A 289 -15.37 4.52 1.88
C ALA A 289 -15.67 3.64 3.11
N SER A 290 -16.15 4.28 4.18
CA SER A 290 -16.48 3.64 5.46
C SER A 290 -17.92 3.14 5.46
N ILE A 291 -18.15 1.85 5.69
CA ILE A 291 -19.52 1.28 5.79
C ILE A 291 -19.82 0.88 7.24
N ARG A 292 -20.81 1.55 7.86
CA ARG A 292 -21.04 1.50 9.32
C ARG A 292 -21.36 0.09 9.84
N GLU A 293 -22.12 -0.68 9.07
CA GLU A 293 -22.56 -2.04 9.42
C GLU A 293 -21.43 -3.05 9.31
N VAL A 294 -20.42 -2.77 8.48
CA VAL A 294 -19.33 -3.70 8.16
C VAL A 294 -18.09 -3.43 9.01
N LYS A 295 -17.97 -2.22 9.59
CA LYS A 295 -16.85 -1.76 10.44
C LYS A 295 -15.47 -1.73 9.75
N TYR A 296 -15.44 -1.65 8.42
CA TYR A 296 -14.22 -1.50 7.63
C TYR A 296 -14.31 -0.32 6.66
N ASP A 297 -13.13 0.21 6.32
CA ASP A 297 -12.94 1.25 5.33
C ASP A 297 -12.41 0.64 4.03
N TYR A 298 -13.17 0.76 2.95
CA TYR A 298 -12.72 0.42 1.61
C TYR A 298 -11.79 1.53 1.07
N ILE A 299 -10.71 1.18 0.39
CA ILE A 299 -9.79 2.14 -0.23
C ILE A 299 -9.52 1.73 -1.67
N ALA A 300 -9.66 2.69 -2.59
CA ALA A 300 -9.17 2.57 -3.96
C ALA A 300 -8.35 3.81 -4.36
N GLN A 301 -7.38 3.61 -5.24
CA GLN A 301 -6.52 4.65 -5.78
C GLN A 301 -6.53 4.58 -7.31
N HIS A 302 -6.58 5.74 -7.98
CA HIS A 302 -6.42 5.87 -9.43
C HIS A 302 -5.51 7.05 -9.76
N ASP A 303 -4.42 6.78 -10.47
CA ASP A 303 -3.52 7.81 -10.98
C ASP A 303 -3.90 8.17 -12.43
N PHE A 304 -4.02 9.45 -12.75
CA PHE A 304 -4.28 9.91 -14.13
C PHE A 304 -3.44 11.13 -14.49
N MET A 305 -3.32 11.41 -15.78
CA MET A 305 -2.47 12.49 -16.30
C MET A 305 -3.25 13.32 -17.32
N VAL A 306 -3.33 14.64 -17.14
CA VAL A 306 -3.95 15.49 -18.15
C VAL A 306 -3.02 15.69 -19.35
N ARG A 307 -3.60 15.68 -20.55
CA ARG A 307 -2.86 15.81 -21.80
C ARG A 307 -2.42 17.25 -22.03
N LEU A 308 -1.12 17.43 -22.28
CA LEU A 308 -0.56 18.68 -22.79
C LEU A 308 -0.91 18.88 -24.27
N PRO A 309 -1.11 20.13 -24.74
CA PRO A 309 -1.28 20.42 -26.15
C PRO A 309 -0.01 20.07 -26.95
N ARG A 310 -0.19 19.47 -28.13
CA ARG A 310 0.94 19.13 -29.02
C ARG A 310 1.48 20.39 -29.70
N VAL A 311 2.62 20.89 -29.21
CA VAL A 311 3.36 21.96 -29.90
C VAL A 311 4.12 21.36 -31.09
N LYS A 312 3.76 21.74 -32.32
CA LYS A 312 4.52 21.42 -33.53
C LYS A 312 5.49 22.56 -33.84
N ILE A 313 6.78 22.32 -33.68
CA ILE A 313 7.83 23.27 -34.05
C ILE A 313 8.31 22.94 -35.46
N ASN A 314 8.02 23.83 -36.43
CA ASN A 314 8.48 23.69 -37.81
C ASN A 314 9.69 24.61 -38.04
N VAL A 315 10.87 24.04 -38.25
CA VAL A 315 12.08 24.80 -38.59
C VAL A 315 12.13 25.00 -40.11
N ARG A 316 12.28 26.26 -40.56
CA ARG A 316 12.20 26.61 -42.00
C ARG A 316 13.54 26.65 -42.75
N HIS A 317 14.67 26.38 -42.09
CA HIS A 317 16.00 26.39 -42.72
C HIS A 317 16.86 25.20 -42.25
N LEU A 318 17.81 24.77 -43.09
CA LEU A 318 18.71 23.66 -42.78
C LEU A 318 19.59 23.97 -41.57
N LEU A 319 19.66 23.02 -40.64
CA LEU A 319 20.72 22.94 -39.64
C LEU A 319 22.00 22.46 -40.33
N GLN A 320 22.89 23.38 -40.65
CA GLN A 320 24.22 23.07 -41.17
C GLN A 320 25.17 22.85 -39.97
N PHE A 321 25.75 21.65 -39.85
CA PHE A 321 26.55 21.28 -38.68
C PHE A 321 28.04 21.62 -38.82
N VAL A 322 28.53 22.36 -37.82
CA VAL A 322 29.92 22.49 -37.31
C VAL A 322 30.99 23.04 -38.26
N GLY A 323 31.59 24.17 -37.86
CA GLY A 323 32.83 24.62 -38.51
C GLY A 323 33.39 26.00 -38.19
N LEU A 324 33.10 26.65 -37.05
CA LEU A 324 33.89 27.77 -36.46
C LEU A 324 33.31 28.26 -35.12
N LYS A 325 34.11 28.94 -34.29
CA LYS A 325 33.69 29.52 -33.00
C LYS A 325 32.79 30.74 -33.21
N THR A 326 31.65 30.81 -32.52
CA THR A 326 30.82 32.02 -32.43
C THR A 326 30.30 32.22 -31.01
N ARG A 327 30.32 33.47 -30.51
CA ARG A 327 29.68 33.85 -29.25
C ARG A 327 28.20 34.07 -29.47
N TYR A 328 27.35 33.57 -28.58
CA TYR A 328 25.94 33.96 -28.56
C TYR A 328 25.73 35.19 -27.69
N GLY A 329 24.99 36.17 -28.22
CA GLY A 329 24.35 37.23 -27.45
C GLY A 329 22.86 37.17 -27.72
N VAL A 330 22.04 37.19 -26.67
CA VAL A 330 20.58 37.18 -26.82
C VAL A 330 20.11 38.62 -27.03
N LYS A 331 19.47 38.89 -28.16
CA LYS A 331 18.66 40.10 -28.39
C LYS A 331 17.21 39.70 -28.60
N ASP A 332 16.34 40.33 -27.82
CA ASP A 332 14.89 40.52 -28.01
C ASP A 332 14.05 39.29 -28.42
N LEU A 333 13.51 38.58 -27.42
CA LEU A 333 12.29 37.79 -27.58
C LEU A 333 11.06 38.72 -27.57
N ASN A 334 10.57 39.04 -28.76
CA ASN A 334 9.36 39.84 -28.95
C ASN A 334 8.10 38.96 -28.83
N PHE A 335 7.44 38.98 -27.67
CA PHE A 335 6.16 38.30 -27.47
C PHE A 335 5.00 39.17 -27.96
N ARG A 336 4.32 38.73 -29.04
CA ARG A 336 3.00 39.25 -29.42
C ARG A 336 1.99 38.11 -29.57
N GLY A 337 0.91 38.21 -28.82
CA GLY A 337 -0.30 37.41 -29.01
C GLY A 337 -0.45 36.22 -28.06
N PHE A 338 -0.85 36.48 -26.81
CA PHE A 338 -2.10 35.94 -26.25
C PHE A 338 -2.52 36.82 -25.06
N ALA A 339 -3.82 37.11 -24.94
CA ALA A 339 -4.33 38.01 -23.91
C ALA A 339 -4.45 37.29 -22.56
N CYS A 340 -3.82 37.84 -21.52
CA CYS A 340 -4.10 37.43 -20.14
C CYS A 340 -5.52 37.88 -19.75
N ILE A 341 -6.40 36.93 -19.46
CA ILE A 341 -7.59 37.20 -18.64
C ILE A 341 -7.17 36.97 -17.18
N VAL A 342 -6.79 38.06 -16.52
CA VAL A 342 -6.64 38.15 -15.06
C VAL A 342 -7.37 39.41 -14.62
N PRO A 343 -8.35 39.36 -13.71
CA PRO A 343 -9.03 40.55 -13.22
C PRO A 343 -8.03 41.45 -12.46
N ARG A 344 -7.92 42.72 -12.85
CA ARG A 344 -7.15 43.71 -12.10
C ARG A 344 -7.95 44.15 -10.87
N HIS A 345 -7.32 44.07 -9.70
CA HIS A 345 -7.65 44.98 -8.60
C HIS A 345 -6.74 46.20 -8.71
N ASP A 346 -7.32 47.36 -9.00
CA ASP A 346 -6.57 48.61 -9.06
C ASP A 346 -6.19 49.11 -7.66
N LYS A 347 -4.90 49.42 -7.47
CA LYS A 347 -4.43 50.44 -6.54
C LYS A 347 -3.36 51.28 -7.23
N GLN A 348 -3.72 52.53 -7.53
CA GLN A 348 -2.77 53.55 -7.97
C GLN A 348 -1.87 54.00 -6.81
N VAL A 349 -0.56 54.13 -7.03
CA VAL A 349 0.29 55.08 -6.30
C VAL A 349 1.35 55.66 -7.24
N GLY A 350 1.30 56.99 -7.44
CA GLY A 350 2.46 57.88 -7.53
C GLY A 350 3.51 57.69 -8.64
N GLN A 351 3.42 58.50 -9.70
CA GLN A 351 4.61 58.87 -10.50
C GLN A 351 5.50 59.86 -9.73
N GLY A 352 6.82 59.75 -9.93
CA GLY A 352 7.82 60.64 -9.32
C GLY A 352 9.09 60.77 -10.16
N LEU A 353 8.99 61.52 -11.26
CA LEU A 353 10.04 62.30 -11.96
C LEU A 353 11.45 61.72 -12.22
N LEU A 354 11.78 61.63 -13.53
CA LEU A 354 13.12 61.92 -14.08
C LEU A 354 13.53 63.35 -13.62
N ASP A 355 14.80 63.70 -13.38
CA ASP A 355 15.92 63.99 -14.31
C ASP A 355 17.01 64.72 -13.46
N LYS A 356 18.28 64.98 -13.82
CA LYS A 356 19.17 64.76 -14.98
C LYS A 356 20.65 65.01 -14.55
N THR A 357 21.62 64.80 -15.46
CA THR A 357 22.98 65.43 -15.56
C THR A 357 23.82 65.74 -14.31
N GLY A 358 25.07 65.26 -14.29
CA GLY A 358 26.13 65.66 -13.35
C GLY A 358 27.31 64.70 -13.40
#